data_AF-A0A0L6JP22-F1
#
_entry.id   AF-A0A0L6JP22-F1
#
_cell.length_a   1.000
_cell.length_b   1.000
_cell.length_c   1.000
_cell.angle_alpha   90.00
_cell.angle_beta   90.00
_cell.angle_gamma   90.00
#
_symmetry.space_group_name_H-M   'P 1'
#
loop_
_entity.id
_entity.type
_entity.pdbx_description
1 polymer ?
#
loop_
_entity_poly.entity_id
_entity_poly.type
_entity_poly.pdbx_seq_one_letter_code
_entity_poly.pdbx_strand_id
1 'polypeptide(L)'
;MEDLKKYEEKAEKLKVISHPQRLCIVKGLIGNNCNVTKIQECLGLPQSTVSQHIAKLRTAGIIEGKRNGLEVCYKVVDDEVVDIINILFNSSKDICD
;
A
#
# COMPACT_ATOMS: atom_id res chain seq x y z
N MET A 1 -19.54 -10.83 22.67
CA MET A 1 -19.28 -11.13 21.24
C MET A 1 -18.80 -9.87 20.54
N GLU A 2 -17.79 -9.20 21.12
CA GLU A 2 -17.26 -7.92 20.64
C GLU A 2 -15.85 -8.13 20.02
N ASP A 3 -15.20 -9.24 20.39
CA ASP A 3 -13.86 -9.60 19.91
C ASP A 3 -13.83 -10.10 18.46
N LEU A 4 -14.82 -10.90 18.02
CA LEU A 4 -14.76 -11.53 16.68
C LEU A 4 -14.73 -10.49 15.55
N LYS A 5 -15.55 -9.44 15.67
CA LYS A 5 -15.59 -8.34 14.70
C LYS A 5 -14.22 -7.64 14.57
N LYS A 6 -13.53 -7.43 15.70
CA LYS A 6 -12.18 -6.86 15.70
C LYS A 6 -11.19 -7.77 14.97
N TYR A 7 -11.26 -9.09 15.17
CA TYR A 7 -10.42 -10.04 14.43
C TYR A 7 -10.73 -10.05 12.93
N GLU A 8 -12.00 -9.98 12.54
CA GLU A 8 -12.43 -9.89 11.14
C GLU A 8 -11.89 -8.63 10.46
N GLU A 9 -11.99 -7.48 11.12
CA GLU A 9 -11.45 -6.20 10.62
C GLU A 9 -9.93 -6.28 10.42
N LYS A 10 -9.18 -6.84 11.39
CA LYS A 10 -7.72 -7.02 11.24
C LYS A 10 -7.39 -8.02 10.14
N ALA A 11 -8.12 -9.13 10.05
CA ALA A 11 -7.91 -10.14 9.03
C ALA A 11 -8.14 -9.58 7.62
N GLU A 12 -9.17 -8.75 7.43
CA GLU A 12 -9.42 -8.14 6.12
C GLU A 12 -8.31 -7.14 5.75
N LYS A 13 -7.83 -6.31 6.70
CA LYS A 13 -6.65 -5.45 6.46
C LYS A 13 -5.43 -6.28 6.00
N LEU A 14 -5.10 -7.34 6.76
CA LEU A 14 -3.98 -8.23 6.45
C LEU A 14 -4.14 -8.87 5.06
N LYS A 15 -5.33 -9.37 4.73
CA LYS A 15 -5.65 -9.97 3.43
C LYS A 15 -5.52 -8.98 2.27
N VAL A 16 -5.81 -7.70 2.50
CA VAL A 16 -5.60 -6.66 1.49
C VAL A 16 -4.11 -6.39 1.31
N ILE A 17 -3.29 -6.36 2.36
CA ILE A 17 -1.85 -6.11 2.20
C ILE A 17 -1.04 -7.36 1.84
N SER A 18 -1.54 -8.57 2.03
CA SER A 18 -0.87 -9.85 1.77
C SER A 18 -0.74 -10.20 0.27
N HIS A 19 -0.23 -9.29 -0.53
CA HIS A 19 0.05 -9.49 -1.95
C HIS A 19 1.34 -8.73 -2.31
N PRO A 20 2.32 -9.35 -3.01
CA PRO A 20 3.65 -8.78 -3.20
C PRO A 20 3.63 -7.35 -3.76
N GLN A 21 2.82 -7.13 -4.80
CA GLN A 21 2.64 -5.86 -5.47
C GLN A 21 2.04 -4.79 -4.54
N ARG A 22 1.08 -5.17 -3.69
CA ARG A 22 0.46 -4.23 -2.73
C ARG A 22 1.43 -3.88 -1.60
N LEU A 23 2.22 -4.84 -1.11
CA LEU A 23 3.31 -4.58 -0.16
C LEU A 23 4.32 -3.60 -0.75
N CYS A 24 4.75 -3.82 -2.00
CA CYS A 24 5.67 -2.93 -2.70
C CYS A 24 5.10 -1.51 -2.86
N ILE A 25 3.84 -1.38 -3.30
CA ILE A 25 3.17 -0.08 -3.42
C ILE A 25 3.10 0.62 -2.06
N VAL A 26 2.61 -0.06 -1.02
CA VAL A 26 2.46 0.54 0.31
C VAL A 26 3.83 0.95 0.86
N LYS A 27 4.84 0.06 0.83
CA LYS A 27 6.22 0.37 1.26
C LYS A 27 6.79 1.58 0.51
N GLY A 28 6.60 1.65 -0.81
CA GLY A 28 7.10 2.77 -1.62
C GLY A 28 6.39 4.10 -1.36
N LEU A 29 5.14 4.07 -0.88
CA LEU A 29 4.38 5.26 -0.51
C LEU A 29 4.64 5.73 0.93
N ILE A 30 5.17 4.86 1.81
CA ILE A 30 5.63 5.26 3.15
C ILE A 30 6.84 6.19 2.99
N GLY A 31 6.70 7.43 3.44
CA GLY A 31 7.77 8.45 3.38
C GLY A 31 7.90 9.21 2.05
N ASN A 32 7.34 8.69 0.94
CA ASN A 32 7.39 9.33 -0.38
C ASN A 32 6.00 9.39 -1.03
N ASN A 33 5.23 10.41 -0.64
CA ASN A 33 3.93 10.72 -1.24
C ASN A 33 4.08 10.90 -2.77
N CYS A 34 3.10 10.40 -3.52
CA CYS A 34 3.01 10.55 -4.99
C CYS A 34 3.97 9.71 -5.86
N ASN A 35 4.66 8.69 -5.34
CA ASN A 35 5.67 7.97 -6.15
C ASN A 35 5.13 6.80 -7.01
N VAL A 36 3.87 6.86 -7.46
CA VAL A 36 3.24 5.71 -8.14
C VAL A 36 3.88 5.41 -9.50
N THR A 37 4.35 6.41 -10.23
CA THR A 37 5.00 6.22 -11.52
C THR A 37 6.30 5.42 -11.38
N LYS A 38 7.17 5.76 -10.41
CA LYS A 38 8.38 4.96 -10.16
C LYS A 38 8.04 3.59 -9.59
N ILE A 39 6.99 3.47 -8.76
CA ILE A 39 6.53 2.15 -8.30
C ILE A 39 6.06 1.29 -9.48
N GLN A 40 5.35 1.87 -10.46
CA GLN A 40 4.92 1.16 -11.66
C GLN A 40 6.12 0.68 -12.49
N GLU A 41 7.13 1.53 -12.67
CA GLU A 41 8.39 1.18 -13.34
C GLU A 41 9.15 0.07 -12.60
N CYS A 42 9.28 0.19 -11.27
CA CYS A 42 9.95 -0.81 -10.43
C CYS A 42 9.22 -2.17 -10.42
N LEU A 43 7.90 -2.17 -10.55
CA LEU A 43 7.10 -3.40 -10.55
C LEU A 43 7.10 -4.12 -11.90
N GLY A 44 7.43 -3.42 -13.00
CA GLY A 44 7.39 -4.00 -14.35
C GLY A 44 5.98 -4.46 -14.78
N LEU A 45 4.94 -3.86 -14.22
CA LEU A 45 3.54 -4.28 -14.44
C LEU A 45 2.79 -3.36 -15.39
N PRO A 46 1.79 -3.90 -16.12
CA PRO A 46 0.86 -3.06 -16.87
C PRO A 46 0.14 -2.04 -15.96
N GLN A 47 -0.08 -0.83 -16.48
CA GLN A 47 -0.77 0.26 -15.78
C GLN A 47 -2.16 -0.16 -15.25
N SER A 48 -2.89 -0.97 -16.01
CA SER A 48 -4.21 -1.48 -15.62
C SER A 48 -4.13 -2.37 -14.37
N THR A 49 -3.10 -3.22 -14.26
CA THR A 49 -2.85 -4.07 -13.10
C THR A 49 -2.49 -3.23 -11.87
N VAL A 50 -1.61 -2.24 -12.03
CA VAL A 50 -1.26 -1.30 -10.93
C VAL A 50 -2.49 -0.55 -10.45
N SER A 51 -3.32 -0.05 -11.38
CA SER A 51 -4.57 0.66 -11.05
C SER A 51 -5.55 -0.21 -10.25
N GLN A 52 -5.63 -1.51 -10.56
CA GLN A 52 -6.46 -2.45 -9.79
C GLN A 52 -5.94 -2.65 -8.37
N HIS A 53 -4.62 -2.76 -8.18
CA HIS A 53 -4.04 -2.85 -6.84
C HIS A 53 -4.29 -1.58 -6.02
N ILE A 54 -4.10 -0.40 -6.62
CA ILE A 54 -4.39 0.89 -6.01
C ILE A 54 -5.87 1.01 -5.64
N ALA A 55 -6.78 0.61 -6.53
CA ALA A 55 -8.22 0.63 -6.25
C ALA A 55 -8.55 -0.24 -5.03
N LYS A 56 -8.00 -1.46 -4.93
CA LYS A 56 -8.21 -2.34 -3.77
C LYS A 56 -7.68 -1.73 -2.47
N LEU A 57 -6.47 -1.15 -2.51
CA LEU A 57 -5.88 -0.47 -1.35
C LEU A 57 -6.71 0.74 -0.90
N ARG A 58 -7.22 1.52 -1.86
CA ARG A 58 -8.07 2.69 -1.58
C ARG A 58 -9.42 2.30 -1.01
N THR A 59 -10.08 1.29 -1.58
CA THR A 59 -11.36 0.78 -1.06
C THR A 59 -11.21 0.22 0.36
N ALA A 60 -10.06 -0.33 0.70
CA ALA A 60 -9.75 -0.82 2.04
C ALA A 60 -9.35 0.30 3.03
N GLY A 61 -9.31 1.57 2.61
CA GLY A 61 -8.93 2.70 3.47
C GLY A 61 -7.44 2.78 3.80
N ILE A 62 -6.59 2.01 3.12
CA ILE A 62 -5.15 1.95 3.41
C ILE A 62 -4.41 3.15 2.80
N ILE A 63 -4.87 3.59 1.62
CA ILE A 63 -4.30 4.73 0.90
C ILE A 63 -5.37 5.73 0.51
N GLU A 64 -4.98 6.99 0.41
CA GLU A 64 -5.79 8.07 -0.16
C GLU A 64 -5.15 8.61 -1.41
N GLY A 65 -5.99 9.01 -2.38
CA GLY A 65 -5.58 9.68 -3.60
C GLY A 65 -6.03 11.14 -3.61
N LYS A 66 -5.12 12.07 -3.94
CA LYS A 66 -5.43 13.48 -4.19
C LYS A 66 -5.02 13.84 -5.61
N ARG A 67 -5.93 14.49 -6.34
CA ARG A 67 -5.64 14.99 -7.69
C ARG A 67 -4.68 16.18 -7.60
N ASN A 68 -3.59 16.12 -8.35
CA ASN A 68 -2.59 17.18 -8.46
C ASN A 68 -2.38 17.50 -9.95
N GLY A 69 -3.12 18.48 -10.46
CA GLY A 69 -3.17 18.76 -11.90
C GLY A 69 -3.71 17.58 -12.70
N LEU A 70 -2.89 17.06 -13.62
CA LEU A 70 -3.22 15.91 -14.48
C LEU A 70 -2.97 14.56 -13.81
N GLU A 71 -2.25 14.54 -12.69
CA GLU A 71 -1.83 13.32 -12.00
C GLU A 71 -2.63 13.07 -10.71
N VAL A 72 -2.61 11.82 -10.23
CA VAL A 72 -3.17 11.46 -8.92
C VAL A 72 -2.03 11.03 -8.01
N CYS A 73 -1.86 11.80 -6.93
CA CYS A 73 -0.92 11.53 -5.86
C CYS A 73 -1.54 10.59 -4.83
N TYR A 74 -0.81 9.56 -4.40
CA TYR A 74 -1.26 8.67 -3.34
C TYR A 74 -0.38 8.80 -2.09
N LYS A 75 -0.98 8.55 -0.93
CA LYS A 75 -0.32 8.45 0.39
C LYS A 75 -0.92 7.31 1.19
N VAL A 76 -0.13 6.67 2.06
CA VAL A 76 -0.65 5.72 3.05
C VAL A 76 -1.28 6.51 4.20
N VAL A 77 -2.45 6.07 4.66
CA VAL A 77 -3.20 6.75 5.73
C VAL A 77 -3.60 5.82 6.88
N ASP A 78 -3.36 4.51 6.74
CA ASP A 78 -3.60 3.55 7.81
C ASP A 78 -2.30 3.32 8.60
N ASP A 79 -2.22 3.93 9.78
CA ASP A 79 -1.03 3.89 10.64
C ASP A 79 -0.67 2.46 11.07
N GLU A 80 -1.65 1.58 11.27
CA GLU A 80 -1.37 0.18 11.63
C GLU A 80 -0.69 -0.57 10.49
N VAL A 81 -1.10 -0.29 9.25
CA VAL A 81 -0.44 -0.85 8.08
C VAL A 81 0.98 -0.32 7.97
N VAL A 82 1.22 0.97 8.26
CA VAL A 82 2.57 1.54 8.31
C VAL A 82 3.43 0.78 9.31
N ASP A 83 2.94 0.56 10.52
CA ASP A 83 3.65 -0.17 11.57
C ASP A 83 3.98 -1.61 11.16
N ILE A 84 3.00 -2.33 10.60
CA ILE A 84 3.21 -3.72 10.12
C ILE A 84 4.29 -3.75 9.03
N ILE A 85 4.21 -2.86 8.04
CA ILE A 85 5.18 -2.82 6.94
C ILE A 85 6.56 -2.47 7.48
N ASN A 86 6.67 -1.50 8.38
CA ASN A 86 7.94 -1.16 9.02
C ASN A 86 8.52 -2.39 9.73
N ILE A 87 7.74 -3.11 10.55
CA ILE A 87 8.20 -4.34 11.23
C ILE A 87 8.69 -5.40 10.23
N LEU A 88 7.95 -5.63 9.14
CA LEU A 88 8.29 -6.65 8.15
C LEU A 88 9.58 -6.35 7.38
N PHE A 89 9.91 -5.06 7.18
CA PHE A 89 11.06 -4.64 6.38
C PHE A 89 12.18 -3.97 7.19
N ASN A 90 12.08 -3.86 8.53
CA ASN A 90 13.13 -3.28 9.39
C ASN A 90 14.36 -4.18 9.59
N SER A 91 14.40 -5.37 8.98
CA SER A 91 15.48 -6.32 9.14
C SER A 91 16.40 -6.30 7.91
N SER A 92 17.29 -5.31 7.88
CA SER A 92 18.52 -5.22 7.05
C SER A 92 18.38 -5.39 5.53
N LYS A 93 18.84 -4.37 4.79
CA LYS A 93 19.01 -4.26 3.33
C LYS A 93 17.76 -3.95 2.53
N ASP A 94 17.65 -2.66 2.21
CA ASP A 94 16.93 -2.15 1.05
C ASP A 94 17.40 -2.89 -0.21
N ILE A 95 16.51 -3.69 -0.80
CA ILE A 95 16.54 -3.95 -2.23
C ILE A 95 15.92 -2.72 -2.86
N CYS A 96 16.80 -1.83 -3.33
CA CYS A 96 16.67 -0.89 -4.44
C CYS A 96 18.00 -0.10 -4.51
N ASP A 97 19.11 -0.80 -4.80
CA ASP A 97 20.25 -0.22 -5.54
C ASP A 97 20.01 -0.46 -7.04
#